data_AF-A0A368X854-F1
#
_entry.id   AF-A0A368X854-F1
#
_cell.length_a   1.000
_cell.length_b   1.000
_cell.length_c   1.000
_cell.angle_alpha   90.00
_cell.angle_beta   90.00
_cell.angle_gamma   90.00
#
_symmetry.space_group_name_H-M   'P 1'
#
loop_
_entity.id
_entity.type
_entity.pdbx_description
1 polymer ?
#
loop_
_entity_poly.entity_id
_entity_poly.type
_entity_poly.pdbx_seq_one_letter_code
_entity_poly.pdbx_strand_id
1 'polypeptide(L)' 'MKYTTIIYISVCVIHLMTLTNITLLNSEWDGITIWLSTAVFIFSTTIFSFSRKNKHAKE' A
#
# COMPACT_ATOMS: atom_id res chain seq x y z
N MET A 1 10.95 15.04 -1.83
CA MET A 1 10.62 14.12 -0.72
C MET A 1 10.92 12.70 -1.18
N LYS A 2 11.77 11.99 -0.45
CA LYS A 2 12.37 10.72 -0.87
C LYS A 2 11.27 9.66 -0.92
N TYR A 3 11.22 8.91 -2.01
CA TYR A 3 10.25 7.85 -2.28
C TYR A 3 9.96 6.91 -1.10
N THR A 4 10.95 6.74 -0.23
CA THR A 4 10.85 6.11 1.09
C THR A 4 9.61 6.55 1.88
N THR A 5 9.24 7.83 1.87
CA THR A 5 8.06 8.34 2.59
C THR A 5 6.75 7.82 2.01
N ILE A 6 6.65 7.69 0.68
CA ILE A 6 5.45 7.16 0.01
C ILE A 6 5.28 5.68 0.31
N ILE A 7 6.37 4.92 0.26
CA ILE A 7 6.35 3.48 0.55
C ILE A 7 6.01 3.25 2.03
N TYR A 8 6.55 4.08 2.93
CA TYR A 8 6.28 4.03 4.36
C TYR A 8 4.81 4.33 4.68
N ILE A 9 4.24 5.38 4.07
CA ILE A 9 2.81 5.71 4.21
C ILE A 9 1.92 4.58 3.71
N SER A 10 2.26 3.97 2.57
CA SER A 10 1.52 2.83 2.02
C SER A 10 1.51 1.62 2.99
N VAL A 11 2.66 1.31 3.59
CA VAL A 11 2.79 0.24 4.59
C VAL A 11 1.97 0.55 5.85
N CYS A 12 1.97 1.80 6.33
CA CYS A 12 1.13 2.20 7.46
C CYS A 12 -0.36 2.03 7.17
N VAL A 13 -0.83 2.38 5.96
CA VAL A 13 -2.23 2.21 5.56
C VAL A 13 -2.62 0.74 5.51
N ILE A 14 -1.75 -0.12 4.96
CA ILE A 14 -1.97 -1.57 4.93
C ILE A 14 -2.09 -2.13 6.35
N HIS A 15 -1.17 -1.75 7.26
CA HIS A 15 -1.21 -2.20 8.65
C HIS A 15 -2.48 -1.75 9.39
N LEU A 16 -2.89 -0.49 9.20
CA LEU A 16 -4.11 0.03 9.82
C LEU A 16 -5.37 -0.66 9.30
N MET A 17 -5.44 -0.97 7.99
CA MET A 17 -6.56 -1.74 7.42
C MET A 17 -6.63 -3.14 8.02
N THR A 18 -5.51 -3.85 8.11
CA THR A 18 -5.44 -5.18 8.72
C THR A 18 -5.87 -5.15 10.18
N LEU A 19 -5.35 -4.18 10.97
CA LEU A 19 -5.67 -4.06 12.39
C LEU A 19 -7.16 -3.72 12.61
N THR A 20 -7.71 -2.83 11.79
CA THR A 20 -9.13 -2.45 11.82
C THR A 20 -10.01 -3.66 11.50
N ASN A 21 -9.67 -4.45 10.49
CA ASN A 21 -10.41 -5.66 10.16
C ASN A 21 -10.41 -6.69 11.30
N ILE A 22 -9.26 -6.94 11.92
CA ILE A 22 -9.15 -7.90 13.02
C ILE A 22 -9.90 -7.40 14.26
N THR A 23 -9.80 -6.10 14.57
CA THR A 23 -10.35 -5.53 15.81
C THR A 23 -11.85 -5.23 15.74
N LEU A 24 -12.36 -4.74 14.61
CA LEU A 24 -13.77 -4.33 14.45
C LEU A 24 -14.65 -5.38 13.76
N LEU A 25 -14.09 -6.20 12.86
CA LEU A 25 -14.86 -7.17 12.06
C LEU A 25 -14.70 -8.62 12.52
N ASN A 26 -14.03 -8.88 13.66
CA ASN A 26 -13.80 -10.23 14.20
C ASN A 26 -13.24 -11.23 13.16
N SER A 27 -12.43 -10.75 12.20
CA SER A 27 -11.81 -11.57 11.15
C SER A 27 -12.79 -12.27 10.19
N GLU A 28 -14.07 -11.86 10.14
CA GLU A 28 -15.03 -12.44 9.18
C GLU A 28 -14.69 -12.04 7.73
N TRP A 29 -14.07 -10.88 7.55
CA TRP A 29 -13.67 -10.30 6.26
C TRP A 29 -12.16 -10.40 6.00
N ASP A 30 -11.47 -11.35 6.66
CA ASP A 30 -10.02 -11.50 6.59
C ASP A 30 -9.51 -11.68 5.15
N GLY A 31 -10.17 -12.53 4.38
CA GLY A 31 -9.81 -12.75 2.96
C GLY A 31 -9.93 -11.48 2.12
N ILE A 32 -10.95 -10.65 2.35
CA ILE A 32 -11.17 -9.40 1.61
C ILE A 32 -10.18 -8.33 2.04
N THR A 33 -9.80 -8.30 3.31
CA THR A 33 -8.80 -7.36 3.82
C THR A 33 -7.40 -7.66 3.29
N ILE A 34 -7.04 -8.94 3.20
CA ILE A 34 -5.77 -9.38 2.59
C ILE A 34 -5.77 -9.06 1.09
N TRP A 35 -6.89 -9.28 0.40
CA TRP A 35 -7.03 -8.95 -1.02
C TRP A 35 -6.93 -7.45 -1.28
N LEU A 36 -7.59 -6.62 -0.45
CA LEU A 36 -7.55 -5.17 -0.54
C LEU A 36 -6.15 -4.61 -0.23
N SER A 37 -5.47 -5.16 0.78
CA SER A 37 -4.09 -4.82 1.13
C SER A 37 -3.14 -5.12 -0.03
N THR A 38 -3.32 -6.27 -0.69
CA THR A 38 -2.54 -6.65 -1.88
C THR A 38 -2.79 -5.69 -3.04
N ALA A 39 -4.04 -5.29 -3.27
CA ALA A 39 -4.38 -4.32 -4.32
C ALA A 39 -3.73 -2.95 -4.07
N VAL A 40 -3.79 -2.43 -2.83
CA VAL A 40 -3.15 -1.17 -2.42
C VAL A 40 -1.64 -1.24 -2.54
N PHE A 41 -1.05 -2.39 -2.20
CA PHE A 41 0.39 -2.63 -2.33
C PHE A 41 0.85 -2.64 -3.80
N ILE A 42 0.13 -3.33 -4.68
CA ILE A 42 0.42 -3.37 -6.12
C ILE A 42 0.24 -1.98 -6.74
N PHE A 43 -0.82 -1.26 -6.36
CA PHE A 43 -1.08 0.10 -6.83
C PHE A 43 0.04 1.07 -6.41
N SER A 44 0.43 1.03 -5.13
CA SER A 44 1.53 1.84 -4.61
C SER A 44 2.87 1.49 -5.27
N THR A 45 3.14 0.20 -5.49
CA THR A 45 4.37 -0.26 -6.16
C THR A 45 4.39 0.17 -7.63
N THR A 46 3.25 0.11 -8.32
CA THR A 46 3.11 0.52 -9.72
C THR A 46 3.32 2.03 -9.87
N ILE A 47 2.66 2.84 -9.03
CA ILE A 47 2.86 4.29 -9.01
C ILE A 47 4.32 4.62 -8.67
N PHE A 48 4.90 3.92 -7.69
CA PHE A 48 6.30 4.13 -7.33
C PHE A 48 7.25 3.80 -8.48
N SER A 49 7.06 2.66 -9.16
CA SER A 49 7.86 2.25 -10.32
C SER A 49 7.72 3.22 -11.50
N PHE A 50 6.48 3.64 -11.80
CA PHE A 50 6.21 4.61 -12.87
C PHE A 50 6.78 6.00 -12.56
N SER A 51 6.64 6.47 -11.32
CA SER A 51 7.20 7.74 -10.85
C SER A 51 8.73 7.73 -10.89
N ARG A 52 9.36 6.57 -10.64
CA ARG A 52 10.82 6.39 -10.75
C ARG A 52 11.30 6.44 -12.21
N LYS A 53 10.57 5.81 -13.15
CA LYS A 53 10.86 5.90 -14.60
C LYS A 53 10.80 7.35 -15.13
N ASN A 54 9.79 8.12 -14.71
CA ASN A 54 9.66 9.51 -15.15
C ASN A 54 10.74 10.44 -14.57
N LYS A 55 11.39 10.09 -13.45
CA LYS A 55 12.52 10.87 -12.94
C LYS A 55 13.83 10.62 -13.69
N HIS A 56 13.98 9.44 -14.31
CA HIS A 56 15.18 9.07 -15.07
C HIS A 56 15.05 9.45 -16.56
N ALA A 57 13.86 9.82 -17.04
CA ALA A 57 13.65 10.38 -18.38
C ALA A 57 13.90 11.90 -18.46
N LYS A 58 14.40 12.50 -17.36
CA LYS A 58 14.70 13.94 -17.26
C LYS A 58 16.12 14.20 -16.72
N GLU A 59 17.03 13.23 -16.86
CA GLU A 59 18.48 13.47 -16.86
C GLU A 59 19.00 13.45 -18.30
#